data_AF-A0A7C9NGT4-F1
#
_entry.id   AF-A0A7C9NGT4-F1
#
_cell.length_a   1.000
_cell.length_b   1.000
_cell.length_c   1.000
_cell.angle_alpha   90.00
_cell.angle_beta   90.00
_cell.angle_gamma   90.00
#
_symmetry.space_group_name_H-M   'P 1'
#
loop_
_entity.id
_entity.type
_entity.pdbx_description
1 polymer ?
#
loop_
_entity_poly.entity_id
_entity_poly.type
_entity_poly.pdbx_seq_one_letter_code
_entity_poly.pdbx_strand_id
1 'polypeptide(L)'
;MRARGLATLAFGLTLAACGVPADDPMATARHVSSNEVYGTNGARMHLFIFDPNVPRSLAERKAIARRVIAEEPGCAWVDAPDAVLVDATARQGERYTDTMLVAPLRCSHT
;
A
#
# COMPACT_ATOMS: atom_id res chain seq x y z
N MET A 1 32.83 -27.21 -55.36
CA MET A 1 33.01 -25.97 -54.56
C MET A 1 32.19 -26.08 -53.28
N ARG A 2 32.78 -25.69 -52.15
CA ARG A 2 32.23 -25.79 -50.77
C ARG A 2 31.22 -24.67 -50.45
N ALA A 3 30.25 -24.95 -49.58
CA ALA A 3 29.74 -24.15 -48.44
C ALA A 3 28.34 -24.69 -48.08
N ARG A 4 28.07 -25.42 -46.99
CA ARG A 4 28.07 -25.09 -45.53
C ARG A 4 27.49 -23.72 -45.18
N GLY A 5 26.31 -23.71 -44.57
CA GLY A 5 25.73 -22.59 -43.81
C GLY A 5 24.51 -23.08 -43.04
N LEU A 6 24.72 -23.70 -41.88
CA LEU A 6 24.51 -23.13 -40.54
C LEU A 6 23.04 -22.79 -40.24
N ALA A 7 22.41 -23.72 -39.52
CA ALA A 7 21.22 -23.48 -38.72
C ALA A 7 21.57 -22.57 -37.54
N THR A 8 20.75 -21.54 -37.31
CA THR A 8 20.78 -20.77 -36.06
C THR A 8 19.34 -20.64 -35.55
N LEU A 9 18.99 -21.49 -34.60
CA LEU A 9 17.87 -21.33 -33.69
C LEU A 9 18.11 -20.09 -32.84
N ALA A 10 17.21 -19.11 -32.87
CA ALA A 10 17.18 -18.01 -31.92
C ALA A 10 15.85 -18.06 -31.16
N PHE A 11 15.85 -18.84 -30.08
CA PHE A 11 14.81 -18.88 -29.06
C PHE A 11 14.95 -17.60 -28.21
N GLY A 12 14.10 -16.59 -28.47
CA GLY A 12 14.04 -15.36 -27.67
C GLY A 12 13.22 -15.58 -26.40
N LEU A 13 13.88 -16.00 -25.31
CA LEU A 13 13.32 -15.99 -23.96
C LEU A 13 13.31 -14.54 -23.44
N THR A 14 12.17 -13.86 -23.56
CA THR A 14 11.92 -12.60 -22.84
C THR A 14 11.62 -12.92 -21.38
N LEU A 15 12.62 -12.78 -20.51
CA LEU A 15 12.43 -12.79 -19.06
C LEU A 15 11.63 -11.55 -18.66
N ALA A 16 10.32 -11.72 -18.49
CA ALA A 16 9.48 -10.78 -17.75
C ALA A 16 9.88 -10.88 -16.26
N ALA A 17 10.88 -10.10 -15.85
CA ALA A 17 11.18 -9.89 -14.45
C ALA A 17 10.08 -8.99 -13.86
N CYS A 18 8.97 -9.61 -13.44
CA CYS A 18 8.04 -8.98 -12.51
C CYS A 18 8.78 -8.84 -11.17
N GLY A 19 9.44 -7.70 -10.97
CA GLY A 19 9.97 -7.31 -9.68
C GLY A 19 8.80 -7.22 -8.71
N VAL A 20 8.67 -8.21 -7.83
CA VAL A 20 7.78 -8.09 -6.67
C VAL A 20 8.31 -6.93 -5.84
N PRO A 21 7.51 -5.89 -5.53
CA PRO A 21 7.97 -4.85 -4.62
C PRO A 21 8.42 -5.52 -3.33
N ALA A 22 9.68 -5.30 -2.97
CA ALA A 22 10.24 -5.85 -1.75
C ALA A 22 9.57 -5.12 -0.58
N ASP A 23 8.67 -5.81 0.13
CA ASP A 23 8.18 -5.36 1.43
C ASP A 23 9.38 -5.16 2.35
N ASP A 24 9.78 -3.90 2.58
CA ASP A 24 10.77 -3.57 3.59
C ASP A 24 10.15 -3.83 4.97
N PRO A 25 10.64 -4.83 5.74
CA PRO A 25 10.09 -5.15 7.04
C PRO A 25 10.34 -4.03 8.06
N MET A 26 11.27 -3.11 7.80
CA MET A 26 11.55 -1.96 8.65
C MET A 26 10.71 -0.72 8.31
N ALA A 27 9.98 -0.74 7.19
CA ALA A 27 9.10 0.37 6.83
C ALA A 27 7.96 0.51 7.85
N THR A 28 7.83 1.72 8.40
CA THR A 28 6.83 2.09 9.39
C THR A 28 5.99 3.29 8.92
N ALA A 29 4.93 3.60 9.66
CA ALA A 29 4.10 4.78 9.44
C ALA A 29 3.76 5.44 10.77
N ARG A 30 3.63 6.77 10.77
CA ARG A 30 3.01 7.47 11.89
C ARG A 30 1.50 7.36 11.76
N HIS A 31 0.86 6.84 12.80
CA HIS A 31 -0.58 6.74 12.91
C HIS A 31 -1.18 7.97 13.63
N VAL A 32 -2.28 8.52 13.08
CA VAL A 32 -3.05 9.62 13.65
C VAL A 32 -4.55 9.30 13.55
N SER A 33 -5.30 9.46 14.63
CA SER A 33 -6.75 9.30 14.63
C SER A 33 -7.46 10.49 13.99
N SER A 34 -8.56 10.23 13.27
CA SER A 34 -9.51 11.26 12.81
C SER A 34 -10.87 11.06 13.46
N ASN A 35 -11.65 12.14 13.52
CA ASN A 35 -13.04 12.13 13.99
C ASN A 35 -14.04 11.80 12.87
N GLU A 36 -13.57 11.63 11.64
CA GLU A 36 -14.41 11.25 10.51
C GLU A 36 -14.91 9.82 10.69
N VAL A 37 -16.24 9.65 10.72
CA VAL A 37 -16.89 8.35 10.92
C VAL A 37 -16.88 7.55 9.63
N TYR A 38 -16.60 6.25 9.72
CA TYR A 38 -16.73 5.30 8.61
C TYR A 38 -17.83 4.27 8.88
N GLY A 39 -18.88 4.31 8.06
CA GLY A 39 -20.04 3.43 8.21
C GLY A 39 -20.80 3.64 9.52
N THR A 40 -21.49 2.61 10.01
CA THR A 40 -22.35 2.69 11.20
C THR A 40 -21.80 1.97 12.43
N ASN A 41 -20.69 1.24 12.29
CA ASN A 41 -20.21 0.27 13.30
C ASN A 41 -19.12 0.84 14.22
N GLY A 42 -19.17 2.14 14.50
CA GLY A 42 -18.19 2.83 15.35
C GLY A 42 -16.77 2.89 14.78
N ALA A 43 -16.59 2.59 13.50
CA ALA A 43 -15.30 2.77 12.84
C ALA A 43 -15.09 4.24 12.51
N ARG A 44 -13.84 4.68 12.57
CA ARG A 44 -13.43 6.04 12.18
C ARG A 44 -12.34 5.92 11.13
N MET A 45 -12.15 6.96 10.34
CA MET A 45 -11.00 7.08 9.46
C MET A 45 -9.76 7.39 10.32
N HIS A 46 -8.63 6.81 9.95
CA HIS A 46 -7.34 7.06 10.56
C HIS A 46 -6.32 7.35 9.46
N LEU A 47 -5.38 8.23 9.77
CA LEU A 47 -4.34 8.66 8.85
C LEU A 47 -3.03 7.92 9.18
N PHE A 48 -2.42 7.36 8.16
CA PHE A 48 -1.09 6.78 8.19
C PHE A 48 -0.17 7.64 7.33
N ILE A 49 0.90 8.16 7.93
CA ILE A 49 1.86 9.04 7.28
C ILE A 49 3.17 8.27 7.13
N PHE A 50 3.62 8.10 5.88
CA PHE A 50 4.83 7.36 5.54
C PHE A 50 6.01 8.33 5.31
N ASP A 51 7.21 7.77 5.08
CA ASP A 51 8.36 8.57 4.65
C ASP A 51 8.02 9.33 3.35
N PRO A 52 8.07 10.67 3.34
CA PRO A 52 7.69 11.48 2.19
C PRO A 52 8.64 11.37 1.00
N ASN A 53 9.86 10.83 1.19
CA ASN A 53 10.85 10.67 0.12
C ASN A 53 10.70 9.35 -0.64
N VAL A 54 9.83 8.45 -0.14
CA VAL A 54 9.67 7.10 -0.69
C VAL A 54 8.21 6.93 -1.12
N PRO A 55 7.88 7.14 -2.41
CA PRO A 55 6.54 6.89 -2.90
C PRO A 55 6.22 5.39 -2.80
N ARG A 56 4.98 5.07 -2.43
CA ARG A 56 4.53 3.68 -2.21
C ARG A 56 3.20 3.41 -2.89
N SER A 57 3.07 2.23 -3.48
CA SER A 57 1.80 1.75 -4.00
C SER A 57 0.75 1.64 -2.90
N LEU A 58 -0.54 1.63 -3.28
CA LEU A 58 -1.63 1.43 -2.33
C LEU A 58 -1.48 0.11 -1.56
N ALA A 59 -1.03 -0.95 -2.24
CA ALA A 59 -0.84 -2.27 -1.62
C ALA A 59 0.23 -2.24 -0.52
N GLU A 60 1.38 -1.64 -0.80
CA GLU A 60 2.46 -1.48 0.20
C GLU A 60 2.01 -0.62 1.38
N ARG A 61 1.33 0.51 1.11
CA ARG A 61 0.80 1.36 2.17
C ARG A 61 -0.17 0.61 3.08
N LYS A 62 -1.08 -0.20 2.52
CA LYS A 62 -2.00 -1.06 3.28
C LYS A 62 -1.24 -2.12 4.09
N ALA A 63 -0.23 -2.76 3.50
CA ALA A 63 0.56 -3.79 4.17
C ALA A 63 1.29 -3.21 5.39
N ILE A 64 1.98 -2.08 5.23
CA ILE A 64 2.67 -1.38 6.33
C ILE A 64 1.66 -0.94 7.41
N ALA A 65 0.57 -0.27 7.02
CA ALA A 65 -0.43 0.21 7.98
C ALA A 65 -1.07 -0.93 8.79
N ARG A 66 -1.37 -2.07 8.16
CA ARG A 66 -1.88 -3.26 8.87
C ARG A 66 -0.89 -3.82 9.87
N ARG A 67 0.41 -3.82 9.56
CA ARG A 67 1.46 -4.22 10.51
C ARG A 67 1.52 -3.27 11.71
N VAL A 68 1.52 -1.96 11.45
CA VAL A 68 1.50 -0.94 12.53
C VAL A 68 0.31 -1.15 13.46
N ILE A 69 -0.91 -1.34 12.92
CA ILE A 69 -2.10 -1.55 13.75
C ILE A 69 -2.10 -2.90 14.47
N ALA A 70 -1.45 -3.93 13.94
CA ALA A 70 -1.33 -5.20 14.65
C ALA A 70 -0.55 -5.07 15.97
N GLU A 71 0.27 -4.02 16.12
CA GLU A 71 1.02 -3.71 17.34
C GLU A 71 0.24 -2.77 18.29
N GLU A 72 -0.87 -2.18 17.85
CA GLU A 72 -1.66 -1.22 18.64
C GLU A 72 -2.78 -1.91 19.43
N PRO A 73 -2.69 -1.98 20.77
CA PRO A 73 -3.72 -2.62 21.57
C PRO A 73 -5.03 -1.84 21.49
N GLY A 74 -6.10 -2.56 21.16
CA GLY A 74 -7.45 -2.00 21.14
C GLY A 74 -7.86 -1.35 19.83
N CYS A 75 -7.01 -1.31 18.80
CA CYS A 75 -7.40 -0.93 17.45
C CYS A 75 -7.50 -2.16 16.54
N ALA A 76 -8.51 -2.18 15.67
CA ALA A 76 -8.73 -3.24 14.70
C ALA A 76 -8.93 -2.65 13.30
N TRP A 77 -8.28 -3.27 12.31
CA TRP A 77 -8.48 -2.91 10.91
C TRP A 77 -9.90 -3.19 10.45
N VAL A 78 -10.52 -2.25 9.74
CA VAL A 78 -11.82 -2.44 9.09
C VAL A 78 -11.61 -2.46 7.58
N ASP A 79 -12.09 -3.51 6.92
CA ASP A 79 -12.00 -3.59 5.47
C ASP A 79 -12.90 -2.56 4.79
N ALA A 80 -12.35 -1.90 3.77
CA ALA A 80 -13.03 -0.94 2.92
C ALA A 80 -12.58 -1.17 1.46
N PRO A 81 -13.44 -0.85 0.48
CA PRO A 81 -13.04 -0.88 -0.92
C PRO A 81 -11.84 0.04 -1.17
N ASP A 82 -10.92 -0.36 -2.04
CA ASP A 82 -9.73 0.44 -2.36
C ASP A 82 -10.08 1.83 -2.88
N ALA A 83 -11.17 1.95 -3.66
CA ALA A 83 -11.68 3.25 -4.11
C ALA A 83 -12.01 4.21 -2.96
N VAL A 84 -12.55 3.70 -1.84
CA VAL A 84 -12.82 4.51 -0.65
C VAL A 84 -11.51 5.01 -0.03
N LEU A 85 -10.50 4.14 0.07
CA LEU A 85 -9.19 4.49 0.63
C LEU A 85 -8.48 5.54 -0.24
N VAL A 86 -8.56 5.37 -1.57
CA VAL A 86 -8.00 6.31 -2.55
C VAL A 86 -8.67 7.68 -2.44
N ASP A 87 -10.00 7.72 -2.48
CA ASP A 87 -10.77 8.97 -2.37
C ASP A 87 -10.51 9.68 -1.04
N ALA A 88 -10.53 8.95 0.07
CA ALA A 88 -10.28 9.51 1.40
C ALA A 88 -8.84 10.05 1.53
N THR A 89 -7.87 9.37 0.93
CA THR A 89 -6.47 9.82 0.90
C THR A 89 -6.32 11.06 0.02
N ALA A 90 -6.95 11.09 -1.16
CA ALA A 90 -6.89 12.23 -2.07
C ALA A 90 -7.45 13.52 -1.45
N ARG A 91 -8.44 13.41 -0.55
CA ARG A 91 -9.00 14.55 0.21
C ARG A 91 -7.99 15.20 1.16
N GLN A 92 -6.90 14.53 1.52
CA GLN A 92 -5.80 15.14 2.30
C GLN A 92 -4.94 16.07 1.44
N GLY A 93 -5.03 15.95 0.11
CA GLY A 93 -4.29 16.72 -0.88
C GLY A 93 -3.59 15.79 -1.89
N GLU A 94 -3.66 16.14 -3.18
CA GLU A 94 -3.16 15.30 -4.28
C GLU A 94 -1.69 14.89 -4.11
N ARG A 95 -0.86 15.79 -3.55
CA ARG A 95 0.57 15.54 -3.30
C ARG A 95 0.88 14.43 -2.29
N TYR A 96 -0.11 13.98 -1.54
CA TYR A 96 0.07 13.00 -0.46
C TYR A 96 -0.42 11.60 -0.82
N THR A 97 -0.96 11.42 -2.02
CA THR A 97 -1.58 10.17 -2.46
C THR A 97 -0.64 8.95 -2.37
N ASP A 98 0.67 9.14 -2.52
CA ASP A 98 1.67 8.08 -2.46
C ASP A 98 2.46 8.01 -1.14
N THR A 99 2.25 8.99 -0.23
CA THR A 99 2.99 9.13 1.04
C THR A 99 2.09 9.19 2.27
N MET A 100 0.77 9.07 2.07
CA MET A 100 -0.24 8.92 3.11
C MET A 100 -1.22 7.80 2.76
N LEU A 101 -1.93 7.28 3.75
CA LEU A 101 -3.08 6.41 3.58
C LEU A 101 -4.13 6.81 4.61
N VAL A 102 -5.37 7.01 4.16
CA VAL A 102 -6.53 7.08 5.04
C VAL A 102 -7.26 5.75 5.00
N ALA A 103 -7.41 5.11 6.16
CA ALA A 103 -8.10 3.83 6.28
C ALA A 103 -8.94 3.72 7.56
N PRO A 104 -10.05 2.97 7.53
CA PRO A 104 -10.91 2.88 8.68
C PRO A 104 -10.43 1.87 9.70
N LEU A 105 -10.46 2.28 10.97
CA LEU A 105 -10.18 1.42 12.12
C LEU A 105 -11.36 1.47 13.11
N ARG A 106 -11.48 0.43 13.92
CA ARG A 106 -12.30 0.43 15.12
C ARG A 106 -11.38 0.38 16.33
N CYS A 107 -11.32 1.46 17.10
CA CYS A 107 -10.51 1.55 18.31
C CYS A 107 -11.40 1.58 19.56
N SER A 108 -11.00 0.87 20.62
CA SER A 108 -11.71 0.77 21.89
C SER A 108 -11.38 1.90 22.88
N HIS A 109 -10.34 2.68 22.63
CA HIS A 109 -10.04 3.92 23.36
C HIS A 109 -10.60 5.12 22.59
N THR A 110 -11.59 5.78 23.18
CA THR A 110 -12.01 7.16 22.87
C THR A 110 -11.61 8.09 23.99
#